data_AF-A0A936GHA5-F1
#
_entry.id   AF-A0A936GHA5-F1
#
_cell.length_a   1.000
_cell.length_b   1.000
_cell.length_c   1.000
_cell.angle_alpha   90.00
_cell.angle_beta   90.00
_cell.angle_gamma   90.00
#
_symmetry.space_group_name_H-M   'P 1'
#
loop_
_entity.id
_entity.type
_entity.pdbx_description
1 polymer ?
#
loop_
_entity_poly.entity_id
_entity_poly.type
_entity_poly.pdbx_seq_one_letter_code
_entity_poly.pdbx_strand_id
1 'polypeptide(L)'
;MRGKSKHLLSILLLCLAASMFGQTTSVLPLEGQTDIIKLHTFILDAASKHYQGNSSSINQNLFPQYGEFSVYLAADGSKKGSFIYPDTVPQTYSTLQKTTQSSYDYTTANHWTVHYDKTPKKIAVFKSSTVANNDIISWQALHFQSILDKLLPSNGYYTIDENELQNKGISDSTDLIIFPAVKINGQDYNYYVNEIVNKIPSFAQKIKAFLDKGGKIYCEGNGALFLEKAGIINSGSILYSESIAHDGSNLYDVQKASVNHPVHLAVDYASAKIYSNTIPKVNISNIEALVTLKDQTNPVIFNVKSTNTIYENQILVNLGLTSIQSATDNKKQTIYTLQNLLSFFTSKVDAFRTVRNVLSENIIAGENAIAYDVVDTFSVTLTIRNLSDKAISGVSVTETVNNFFTIYKTDQNITSTITGKTIQFSGINLSPFEELTLEYQLITPEPGSETHEAVDLFLDDKNFISVAKNYITYQTANGYVSSYKNMAYADILFSASIFADADVNWKNFLGLEYQPFKVFMNMENKARTQAENVVYTQYIPKDVPYYWSDNSINIPILRTPGGKFAMVMRGSNDAANPEL
;
A
#
# COMPACT_ATOMS: atom_id res chain seq x y z
N MET A 1 -0.91 66.77 -6.60
CA MET A 1 -2.09 65.89 -6.76
C MET A 1 -2.05 65.22 -8.13
N ARG A 2 -1.63 63.94 -8.20
CA ARG A 2 -2.01 62.92 -9.21
C ARG A 2 -1.09 61.70 -9.06
N GLY A 3 -1.69 60.59 -8.61
CA GLY A 3 -1.49 59.25 -9.15
C GLY A 3 -0.12 58.59 -9.06
N LYS A 4 0.26 58.09 -7.87
CA LYS A 4 1.18 56.94 -7.73
C LYS A 4 0.48 55.84 -6.94
N SER A 5 -0.45 55.14 -7.60
CA SER A 5 -1.20 54.00 -7.07
C SER A 5 -1.23 52.88 -8.12
N LYS A 6 -0.05 52.40 -8.55
CA LYS A 6 0.03 51.28 -9.51
C LYS A 6 1.10 50.22 -9.19
N HIS A 7 1.75 50.28 -8.02
CA HIS A 7 2.79 49.29 -7.67
C HIS A 7 2.53 48.48 -6.39
N LEU A 8 1.44 48.73 -5.66
CA LEU A 8 1.05 47.86 -4.53
C LEU A 8 0.12 46.70 -4.93
N LEU A 9 -0.55 46.77 -6.08
CA LEU A 9 -1.51 45.73 -6.49
C LEU A 9 -0.86 44.52 -7.17
N SER A 10 0.38 44.64 -7.65
CA SER A 10 1.09 43.58 -8.37
C SER A 10 1.88 42.64 -7.46
N ILE A 11 2.21 43.07 -6.24
CA ILE A 11 2.94 42.25 -5.26
C ILE A 11 1.97 41.45 -4.38
N LEU A 12 0.76 41.96 -4.13
CA LEU A 12 -0.29 41.21 -3.44
C LEU A 12 -0.89 40.08 -4.30
N LEU A 13 -0.80 40.20 -5.63
CA LEU A 13 -1.26 39.15 -6.57
C LEU A 13 -0.22 38.05 -6.84
N LEU A 14 1.06 38.27 -6.50
CA LEU A 14 2.11 37.25 -6.63
C LEU A 14 2.29 36.40 -5.36
N CYS A 15 1.78 36.85 -4.20
CA CYS A 15 1.83 36.08 -2.95
C CYS A 15 0.55 35.26 -2.66
N LEU A 16 -0.48 35.36 -3.51
CA LEU A 16 -1.71 34.53 -3.45
C LEU A 16 -1.73 33.40 -4.49
N ALA A 17 -0.66 33.27 -5.28
CA ALA A 17 -0.30 32.03 -5.96
C ALA A 17 0.69 31.24 -5.09
N ALA A 18 0.42 31.14 -3.77
CA ALA A 18 0.74 29.88 -3.13
C ALA A 18 0.00 28.85 -3.95
N SER A 19 0.75 28.02 -4.68
CA SER A 19 0.22 26.91 -5.44
C SER A 19 -0.82 26.21 -4.57
N MET A 20 -2.10 26.40 -4.90
CA MET A 20 -3.07 25.34 -4.69
C MET A 20 -2.53 24.20 -5.53
N PHE A 21 -1.62 23.40 -4.94
CA PHE A 21 -1.25 22.12 -5.50
C PHE A 21 -2.59 21.38 -5.60
N GLY A 22 -3.10 21.29 -6.82
CA GLY A 22 -4.46 20.81 -7.04
C GLY A 22 -4.52 19.36 -6.61
N GLN A 23 -5.21 19.09 -5.50
CA GLN A 23 -5.64 17.75 -5.15
C GLN A 23 -6.23 17.10 -6.40
N THR A 24 -5.73 15.93 -6.75
CA THR A 24 -5.98 15.32 -8.04
C THR A 24 -6.38 13.88 -7.84
N THR A 25 -7.46 13.48 -8.49
CA THR A 25 -7.82 12.07 -8.68
C THR A 25 -7.75 11.74 -10.15
N SER A 26 -6.95 10.73 -10.48
CA SER A 26 -6.84 10.19 -11.83
C SER A 26 -7.85 9.06 -12.02
N VAL A 27 -8.73 9.21 -13.01
CA VAL A 27 -9.69 8.20 -13.42
C VAL A 27 -9.18 7.53 -14.70
N LEU A 28 -8.85 6.24 -14.62
CA LEU A 28 -8.31 5.44 -15.71
C LEU A 28 -9.36 4.42 -16.18
N PRO A 29 -10.11 4.69 -17.26
CA PRO A 29 -11.13 3.76 -17.75
C PRO A 29 -10.50 2.48 -18.29
N LEU A 30 -11.20 1.34 -18.21
CA LEU A 30 -10.87 0.13 -19.00
C LEU A 30 -11.21 0.31 -20.48
N GLU A 31 -12.33 0.99 -20.74
CA GLU A 31 -12.77 1.33 -22.09
C GLU A 31 -11.78 2.31 -22.75
N GLY A 32 -11.58 2.18 -24.07
CA GLY A 32 -10.72 3.07 -24.84
C GLY A 32 -9.21 2.83 -24.69
N GLN A 33 -8.74 2.21 -23.61
CA GLN A 33 -7.31 1.99 -23.36
C GLN A 33 -6.64 1.17 -24.45
N THR A 34 -5.52 1.64 -24.96
CA THR A 34 -4.75 0.90 -25.98
C THR A 34 -3.95 -0.24 -25.36
N ASP A 35 -3.41 -0.04 -24.16
CA ASP A 35 -2.57 -1.01 -23.46
C ASP A 35 -3.18 -1.41 -22.11
N ILE A 36 -3.97 -2.48 -22.14
CA ILE A 36 -4.65 -3.01 -20.97
C ILE A 36 -3.64 -3.63 -19.98
N ILE A 37 -2.55 -4.23 -20.45
CA ILE A 37 -1.55 -4.83 -19.57
C ILE A 37 -0.86 -3.73 -18.78
N LYS A 38 -0.39 -2.67 -19.45
CA LYS A 38 0.24 -1.52 -18.78
C LYS A 38 -0.68 -0.83 -17.78
N LEU A 39 -1.98 -0.75 -18.06
CA LEU A 39 -2.95 -0.28 -17.09
C LEU A 39 -2.93 -1.14 -15.83
N HIS A 40 -3.08 -2.46 -15.95
CA HIS A 40 -3.11 -3.36 -14.79
C HIS A 40 -1.75 -3.40 -14.06
N THR A 41 -0.63 -3.33 -14.78
CA THR A 41 0.71 -3.19 -14.17
C THR A 41 0.76 -1.93 -13.30
N PHE A 42 0.26 -0.79 -13.80
CA PHE A 42 0.18 0.44 -13.00
C PHE A 42 -0.71 0.27 -11.77
N ILE A 43 -1.88 -0.36 -11.90
CA ILE A 43 -2.80 -0.56 -10.77
C ILE A 43 -2.17 -1.41 -9.67
N LEU A 44 -1.53 -2.52 -10.02
CA LEU A 44 -0.86 -3.38 -9.04
C LEU A 44 0.35 -2.67 -8.41
N ASP A 45 1.15 -1.96 -9.21
CA ASP A 45 2.28 -1.17 -8.71
C ASP A 45 1.79 -0.08 -7.75
N ALA A 46 0.72 0.65 -8.09
CA ALA A 46 0.11 1.68 -7.27
C ALA A 46 -0.52 1.13 -5.97
N ALA A 47 -1.19 -0.02 -6.04
CA ALA A 47 -1.75 -0.68 -4.85
C ALA A 47 -0.66 -1.18 -3.88
N SER A 48 0.54 -1.47 -4.41
CA SER A 48 1.71 -1.91 -3.62
C SER A 48 2.66 -0.77 -3.21
N LYS A 49 2.33 0.48 -3.50
CA LYS A 49 3.24 1.61 -3.27
C LYS A 49 3.07 2.18 -1.87
N HIS A 50 4.21 2.39 -1.23
CA HIS A 50 4.33 3.12 0.01
C HIS A 50 4.01 4.60 -0.23
N TYR A 51 3.16 5.18 0.62
CA TYR A 51 2.88 6.60 0.59
C TYR A 51 3.54 7.29 1.78
N GLN A 52 4.76 7.75 1.57
CA GLN A 52 5.60 8.41 2.59
C GLN A 52 5.29 9.92 2.72
N GLY A 53 4.07 10.36 2.42
CA GLY A 53 3.65 11.75 2.64
C GLY A 53 4.20 12.83 1.71
N ASN A 54 4.93 12.46 0.66
CA ASN A 54 5.66 13.42 -0.18
C ASN A 54 4.90 13.94 -1.41
N SER A 55 3.72 13.40 -1.74
CA SER A 55 2.95 13.94 -2.87
C SER A 55 2.01 15.05 -2.42
N SER A 56 2.26 16.24 -2.96
CA SER A 56 1.43 17.42 -2.77
C SER A 56 0.14 17.38 -3.59
N SER A 57 -0.03 16.39 -4.49
CA SER A 57 -1.19 16.28 -5.38
C SER A 57 -2.21 15.23 -4.97
N ILE A 58 -2.01 14.49 -3.87
CA ILE A 58 -2.98 13.51 -3.40
C ILE A 58 -4.34 14.15 -3.05
N ASN A 59 -5.42 13.45 -3.37
CA ASN A 59 -6.75 13.86 -2.97
C ASN A 59 -7.02 13.59 -1.49
N GLN A 60 -6.93 14.65 -0.68
CA GLN A 60 -7.10 14.57 0.77
C GLN A 60 -8.54 14.31 1.22
N ASN A 61 -9.53 14.53 0.34
CA ASN A 61 -10.91 14.13 0.61
C ASN A 61 -11.08 12.61 0.54
N LEU A 62 -10.24 11.92 -0.25
CA LEU A 62 -10.31 10.48 -0.39
C LEU A 62 -9.34 9.78 0.57
N PHE A 63 -8.11 10.25 0.70
CA PHE A 63 -7.12 9.64 1.59
C PHE A 63 -6.22 10.69 2.26
N PRO A 64 -5.81 10.48 3.51
CA PRO A 64 -4.92 11.38 4.24
C PRO A 64 -3.58 11.56 3.52
N GLN A 65 -2.98 12.75 3.65
CA GLN A 65 -1.64 13.01 3.10
C GLN A 65 -0.56 12.17 3.79
N TYR A 66 -0.66 11.87 5.08
CA TYR A 66 0.35 11.12 5.83
C TYR A 66 -0.19 9.74 6.24
N GLY A 67 -0.77 9.03 5.28
CA GLY A 67 -1.34 7.72 5.51
C GLY A 67 -1.36 6.85 4.26
N GLU A 68 -1.91 5.65 4.43
CA GLU A 68 -2.10 4.73 3.33
C GLU A 68 -3.21 5.20 2.41
N PHE A 69 -3.12 4.79 1.15
CA PHE A 69 -4.20 4.96 0.18
C PHE A 69 -4.52 3.63 -0.50
N SER A 70 -5.59 3.65 -1.28
CA SER A 70 -6.02 2.51 -2.09
C SER A 70 -6.30 2.93 -3.51
N VAL A 71 -6.25 1.97 -4.42
CA VAL A 71 -6.81 2.14 -5.76
C VAL A 71 -8.20 1.53 -5.77
N TYR A 72 -9.20 2.30 -6.22
CA TYR A 72 -10.56 1.77 -6.37
C TYR A 72 -10.84 1.36 -7.81
N LEU A 73 -11.71 0.36 -8.00
CA LEU A 73 -12.30 -0.05 -9.25
C LEU A 73 -13.81 0.20 -9.17
N ALA A 74 -14.31 1.14 -9.98
CA ALA A 74 -15.72 1.47 -10.00
C ALA A 74 -16.56 0.31 -10.58
N ALA A 75 -17.52 -0.17 -9.81
CA ALA A 75 -18.39 -1.30 -10.15
C ALA A 75 -19.57 -0.90 -11.03
N ASP A 76 -20.07 0.30 -10.82
CA ASP A 76 -21.22 0.87 -11.52
C ASP A 76 -21.11 2.41 -11.62
N GLY A 77 -22.23 3.06 -11.91
CA GLY A 77 -22.30 4.51 -12.13
C GLY A 77 -21.63 4.96 -13.44
N SER A 78 -21.46 6.27 -13.57
CA SER A 78 -20.89 6.90 -14.77
C SER A 78 -19.40 6.58 -14.99
N LYS A 79 -18.72 6.07 -13.97
CA LYS A 79 -17.30 5.69 -14.00
C LYS A 79 -17.07 4.19 -14.01
N LYS A 80 -18.13 3.38 -14.17
CA LYS A 80 -18.05 1.92 -14.22
C LYS A 80 -16.86 1.44 -15.05
N GLY A 81 -16.13 0.45 -14.51
CA GLY A 81 -14.94 -0.11 -15.15
C GLY A 81 -13.73 0.81 -15.19
N SER A 82 -13.74 1.93 -14.46
CA SER A 82 -12.58 2.80 -14.30
C SER A 82 -11.86 2.52 -12.99
N PHE A 83 -10.54 2.58 -13.03
CA PHE A 83 -9.71 2.66 -11.84
C PHE A 83 -9.62 4.11 -11.35
N ILE A 84 -9.71 4.29 -10.05
CA ILE A 84 -9.65 5.57 -9.36
C ILE A 84 -8.36 5.58 -8.55
N TYR A 85 -7.39 6.33 -9.03
CA TYR A 85 -6.11 6.53 -8.38
C TYR A 85 -6.10 7.92 -7.72
N PRO A 86 -5.83 8.02 -6.40
CA PRO A 86 -6.05 9.25 -5.64
C PRO A 86 -4.96 10.32 -5.86
N ASP A 87 -4.16 10.21 -6.91
CA ASP A 87 -3.05 11.12 -7.18
C ASP A 87 -2.78 11.25 -8.69
N THR A 88 -1.72 11.96 -9.07
CA THR A 88 -1.25 12.12 -10.44
C THR A 88 -0.55 10.84 -10.92
N VAL A 89 -0.99 10.32 -12.06
CA VAL A 89 -0.34 9.15 -12.69
C VAL A 89 1.13 9.48 -13.04
N PRO A 90 2.12 8.69 -12.57
CA PRO A 90 3.54 8.95 -12.83
C PRO A 90 3.90 9.00 -14.31
N GLN A 91 4.96 9.72 -14.65
CA GLN A 91 5.38 9.94 -16.04
C GLN A 91 5.65 8.64 -16.83
N THR A 92 6.13 7.59 -16.17
CA THR A 92 6.33 6.25 -16.77
C THR A 92 5.03 5.67 -17.36
N TYR A 93 3.88 6.06 -16.80
CA TYR A 93 2.54 5.65 -17.21
C TYR A 93 1.77 6.80 -17.90
N SER A 94 2.47 7.83 -18.38
CA SER A 94 1.87 8.98 -19.07
C SER A 94 1.01 8.61 -20.27
N THR A 95 1.31 7.50 -20.95
CA THR A 95 0.58 6.98 -22.12
C THR A 95 -0.78 6.37 -21.78
N LEU A 96 -1.07 6.09 -20.52
CA LEU A 96 -2.39 5.58 -20.11
C LEU A 96 -3.44 6.68 -20.31
N GLN A 97 -4.58 6.31 -20.92
CA GLN A 97 -5.71 7.22 -21.00
C GLN A 97 -6.25 7.48 -19.60
N LYS A 98 -6.43 8.76 -19.28
CA LYS A 98 -6.91 9.18 -17.96
C LYS A 98 -7.63 10.51 -18.06
N THR A 99 -8.55 10.73 -17.13
CA THR A 99 -9.10 12.05 -16.84
C THR A 99 -8.78 12.44 -15.42
N THR A 100 -8.38 13.69 -15.20
CA THR A 100 -8.09 14.24 -13.87
C THR A 100 -9.32 14.97 -13.32
N GLN A 101 -9.60 14.80 -12.04
CA GLN A 101 -10.66 15.48 -11.30
C GLN A 101 -10.09 16.07 -10.01
N SER A 102 -10.60 17.22 -9.56
CA SER A 102 -10.17 17.87 -8.32
C SER A 102 -10.77 17.25 -7.06
N SER A 103 -11.88 16.53 -7.20
CA SER A 103 -12.55 15.79 -6.13
C SER A 103 -13.13 14.48 -6.65
N TYR A 104 -13.27 13.51 -5.74
CA TYR A 104 -13.92 12.24 -6.02
C TYR A 104 -14.76 11.83 -4.82
N ASP A 105 -16.04 11.53 -5.04
CA ASP A 105 -16.96 11.04 -4.02
C ASP A 105 -17.23 9.56 -4.24
N TYR A 106 -16.68 8.72 -3.36
CA TYR A 106 -16.82 7.27 -3.44
C TYR A 106 -18.23 6.79 -3.05
N THR A 107 -19.07 7.63 -2.43
CA THR A 107 -20.41 7.23 -1.98
C THR A 107 -21.45 7.25 -3.09
N THR A 108 -21.09 7.78 -4.27
CA THR A 108 -22.01 7.95 -5.42
C THR A 108 -22.19 6.70 -6.28
N ALA A 109 -21.36 5.67 -6.08
CA ALA A 109 -21.36 4.42 -6.84
C ALA A 109 -20.74 3.30 -6.00
N ASN A 110 -20.95 2.05 -6.39
CA ASN A 110 -20.25 0.93 -5.78
C ASN A 110 -18.81 0.84 -6.31
N HIS A 111 -17.87 0.44 -5.45
CA HIS A 111 -16.47 0.20 -5.83
C HIS A 111 -15.95 -1.10 -5.27
N TRP A 112 -14.79 -1.51 -5.76
CA TRP A 112 -13.90 -2.43 -5.07
C TRP A 112 -12.58 -1.73 -4.80
N THR A 113 -11.97 -1.97 -3.65
CA THR A 113 -10.58 -1.59 -3.39
C THR A 113 -9.65 -2.71 -3.85
N VAL A 114 -8.49 -2.36 -4.40
CA VAL A 114 -7.44 -3.29 -4.83
C VAL A 114 -6.40 -3.43 -3.71
N HIS A 115 -6.25 -4.65 -3.20
CA HIS A 115 -5.32 -5.06 -2.15
C HIS A 115 -4.22 -5.94 -2.74
N TYR A 116 -3.08 -5.35 -3.09
CA TYR A 116 -1.93 -6.07 -3.63
C TYR A 116 -0.63 -5.56 -3.03
N ASP A 117 0.17 -6.47 -2.47
CA ASP A 117 1.51 -6.17 -1.96
C ASP A 117 2.56 -6.91 -2.79
N LYS A 118 3.63 -6.18 -3.14
CA LYS A 118 4.69 -6.59 -4.05
C LYS A 118 5.71 -7.45 -3.31
N THR A 119 5.29 -8.66 -2.97
CA THR A 119 6.14 -9.68 -2.33
C THR A 119 6.62 -10.73 -3.34
N PRO A 120 7.85 -11.29 -3.18
CA PRO A 120 8.29 -12.38 -4.03
C PRO A 120 7.41 -13.63 -3.91
N LYS A 121 7.30 -14.37 -5.01
CA LYS A 121 6.56 -15.64 -5.12
C LYS A 121 5.07 -15.52 -4.74
N LYS A 122 4.46 -14.38 -5.08
CA LYS A 122 3.05 -14.07 -4.77
C LYS A 122 2.06 -14.94 -5.52
N ILE A 123 2.39 -15.25 -6.78
CA ILE A 123 1.59 -16.11 -7.65
C ILE A 123 2.40 -17.35 -8.02
N ALA A 124 1.82 -18.53 -7.84
CA ALA A 124 2.35 -19.79 -8.34
C ALA A 124 1.61 -20.19 -9.61
N VAL A 125 2.34 -20.58 -10.66
CA VAL A 125 1.76 -21.17 -11.87
C VAL A 125 2.15 -22.64 -11.91
N PHE A 126 1.16 -23.54 -11.88
CA PHE A 126 1.45 -24.97 -12.00
C PHE A 126 1.95 -25.27 -13.42
N LYS A 127 3.16 -25.82 -13.53
CA LYS A 127 3.81 -26.18 -14.79
C LYS A 127 4.36 -27.60 -14.65
N SER A 128 3.67 -28.55 -15.26
CA SER A 128 4.05 -29.95 -15.27
C SER A 128 5.44 -30.15 -15.89
N SER A 129 6.24 -31.00 -15.27
CA SER A 129 7.50 -31.53 -15.82
C SER A 129 7.27 -32.60 -16.89
N THR A 130 6.03 -33.08 -17.02
CA THR A 130 5.64 -34.13 -17.98
C THR A 130 5.54 -33.57 -19.40
N VAL A 131 6.04 -34.33 -20.36
CA VAL A 131 6.07 -33.98 -21.78
C VAL A 131 5.33 -35.04 -22.59
N ALA A 132 4.53 -34.60 -23.56
CA ALA A 132 3.89 -35.47 -24.54
C ALA A 132 4.07 -34.87 -25.95
N ASN A 133 4.49 -35.72 -26.91
CA ASN A 133 4.82 -35.32 -28.27
C ASN A 133 5.84 -34.17 -28.33
N ASN A 134 6.88 -34.23 -27.50
CA ASN A 134 7.92 -33.21 -27.34
C ASN A 134 7.47 -31.83 -26.82
N ASP A 135 6.21 -31.64 -26.40
CA ASP A 135 5.80 -30.44 -25.67
C ASP A 135 5.27 -30.75 -24.27
N ILE A 136 5.43 -29.77 -23.39
CA ILE A 136 4.92 -29.80 -22.01
C ILE A 136 3.40 -29.97 -22.02
N ILE A 137 2.89 -30.89 -21.20
CA ILE A 137 1.45 -31.18 -21.17
C ILE A 137 0.64 -30.03 -20.58
N SER A 138 1.20 -29.23 -19.68
CA SER A 138 0.62 -27.98 -19.17
C SER A 138 1.04 -26.77 -20.01
N TRP A 139 0.91 -26.88 -21.34
CA TRP A 139 1.34 -25.86 -22.31
C TRP A 139 0.77 -24.46 -22.00
N GLN A 140 -0.46 -24.35 -21.48
CA GLN A 140 -1.07 -23.06 -21.16
C GLN A 140 -0.34 -22.31 -20.03
N ALA A 141 0.46 -23.01 -19.21
CA ALA A 141 1.33 -22.36 -18.23
C ALA A 141 2.22 -21.28 -18.89
N LEU A 142 2.73 -21.53 -20.10
CA LEU A 142 3.59 -20.59 -20.83
C LEU A 142 2.87 -19.27 -21.18
N HIS A 143 1.56 -19.32 -21.45
CA HIS A 143 0.76 -18.12 -21.69
C HIS A 143 0.60 -17.30 -20.42
N PHE A 144 0.36 -17.94 -19.28
CA PHE A 144 0.34 -17.25 -17.99
C PHE A 144 1.70 -16.64 -17.65
N GLN A 145 2.81 -17.35 -17.87
CA GLN A 145 4.15 -16.81 -17.67
C GLN A 145 4.35 -15.52 -18.49
N SER A 146 3.99 -15.54 -19.78
CA SER A 146 4.12 -14.36 -20.66
C SER A 146 3.30 -13.15 -20.19
N ILE A 147 2.10 -13.39 -19.64
CA ILE A 147 1.25 -12.32 -19.09
C ILE A 147 1.85 -11.80 -17.78
N LEU A 148 2.25 -12.69 -16.88
CA LEU A 148 2.79 -12.33 -15.56
C LEU A 148 4.16 -11.65 -15.65
N ASP A 149 5.00 -12.02 -16.61
CA ASP A 149 6.29 -11.35 -16.90
C ASP A 149 6.09 -9.87 -17.25
N LYS A 150 4.96 -9.51 -17.88
CA LYS A 150 4.61 -8.13 -18.22
C LYS A 150 3.89 -7.41 -17.07
N LEU A 151 3.11 -8.16 -16.30
CA LEU A 151 2.22 -7.63 -15.26
C LEU A 151 2.96 -7.36 -13.94
N LEU A 152 3.88 -8.24 -13.58
CA LEU A 152 4.51 -8.29 -12.26
C LEU A 152 6.01 -7.95 -12.35
N PRO A 153 6.61 -7.44 -11.26
CA PRO A 153 8.07 -7.33 -11.17
C PRO A 153 8.76 -8.69 -11.24
N SER A 154 10.09 -8.67 -11.41
CA SER A 154 10.92 -9.87 -11.27
C SER A 154 10.64 -10.59 -9.94
N ASN A 155 10.48 -11.91 -10.02
CA ASN A 155 10.12 -12.80 -8.90
C ASN A 155 8.72 -12.59 -8.30
N GLY A 156 7.85 -11.76 -8.86
CA GLY A 156 6.46 -11.62 -8.39
C GLY A 156 5.64 -12.91 -8.53
N TYR A 157 6.03 -13.78 -9.47
CA TYR A 157 5.48 -15.12 -9.61
C TYR A 157 6.60 -16.17 -9.73
N TYR A 158 6.22 -17.44 -9.62
CA TYR A 158 7.10 -18.59 -9.86
C TYR A 158 6.30 -19.75 -10.47
N THR A 159 7.00 -20.70 -11.08
CA THR A 159 6.40 -21.95 -11.53
C THR A 159 6.62 -23.04 -10.50
N ILE A 160 5.64 -23.91 -10.33
CA ILE A 160 5.71 -25.08 -9.46
C ILE A 160 5.35 -26.34 -10.27
N ASP A 161 6.16 -27.39 -10.17
CA ASP A 161 5.93 -28.68 -10.83
C ASP A 161 5.51 -29.77 -9.83
N GLU A 162 5.37 -31.01 -10.30
CA GLU A 162 4.98 -32.15 -9.46
C GLU A 162 5.96 -32.40 -8.31
N ASN A 163 7.26 -32.32 -8.61
CA ASN A 163 8.33 -32.62 -7.68
C ASN A 163 8.42 -31.56 -6.59
N GLU A 164 8.30 -30.28 -6.97
CA GLU A 164 8.30 -29.16 -6.04
C GLU A 164 7.05 -29.14 -5.16
N LEU A 165 5.85 -29.37 -5.74
CA LEU A 165 4.61 -29.44 -4.96
C LEU A 165 4.62 -30.60 -3.96
N GLN A 166 5.13 -31.77 -4.36
CA GLN A 166 5.24 -32.94 -3.48
C GLN A 166 6.24 -32.68 -2.33
N ASN A 167 7.44 -32.20 -2.65
CA ASN A 167 8.56 -32.17 -1.68
C ASN A 167 8.66 -30.87 -0.90
N LYS A 168 8.38 -29.72 -1.50
CA LYS A 168 8.46 -28.40 -0.85
C LYS A 168 7.08 -27.83 -0.51
N GLY A 169 6.08 -28.12 -1.33
CA GLY A 169 4.76 -27.50 -1.22
C GLY A 169 4.73 -26.09 -1.82
N ILE A 170 3.67 -25.35 -1.52
CA ILE A 170 3.47 -23.98 -2.00
C ILE A 170 4.12 -23.02 -0.99
N SER A 171 4.83 -22.00 -1.48
CA SER A 171 5.47 -20.98 -0.63
C SER A 171 4.46 -20.29 0.28
N ASP A 172 4.82 -20.02 1.54
CA ASP A 172 3.96 -19.30 2.49
C ASP A 172 3.68 -17.84 2.05
N SER A 173 4.47 -17.30 1.12
CA SER A 173 4.24 -15.98 0.52
C SER A 173 3.25 -15.98 -0.66
N THR A 174 2.79 -17.15 -1.09
CA THR A 174 1.87 -17.30 -2.23
C THR A 174 0.44 -17.00 -1.81
N ASP A 175 -0.20 -16.08 -2.51
CA ASP A 175 -1.63 -15.78 -2.32
C ASP A 175 -2.49 -16.53 -3.34
N LEU A 176 -1.95 -16.83 -4.52
CA LEU A 176 -2.70 -17.42 -5.64
C LEU A 176 -1.90 -18.53 -6.32
N ILE A 177 -2.51 -19.70 -6.51
CA ILE A 177 -2.03 -20.73 -7.43
C ILE A 177 -2.94 -20.81 -8.67
N ILE A 178 -2.31 -20.87 -9.84
CA ILE A 178 -2.99 -21.02 -11.13
C ILE A 178 -2.82 -22.47 -11.59
N PHE A 179 -3.94 -23.16 -11.81
CA PHE A 179 -3.99 -24.43 -12.54
C PHE A 179 -4.39 -24.17 -13.99
N PRO A 180 -3.43 -24.16 -14.92
CA PRO A 180 -3.72 -24.00 -16.32
C PRO A 180 -4.36 -25.27 -16.90
N ALA A 181 -5.00 -25.11 -18.05
CA ALA A 181 -5.40 -26.20 -18.93
C ALA A 181 -4.19 -27.04 -19.34
N VAL A 182 -4.45 -28.33 -19.47
CA VAL A 182 -3.48 -29.35 -19.90
C VAL A 182 -3.90 -29.97 -21.22
N LYS A 183 -2.96 -30.60 -21.94
CA LYS A 183 -3.24 -31.35 -23.18
C LYS A 183 -4.37 -32.36 -22.94
N ILE A 184 -5.06 -32.71 -24.03
CA ILE A 184 -6.11 -33.72 -24.06
C ILE A 184 -5.52 -34.96 -24.75
N ASN A 185 -5.79 -36.15 -24.23
CA ASN A 185 -5.38 -37.39 -24.88
C ASN A 185 -6.56 -37.96 -25.69
N GLY A 186 -6.59 -37.67 -27.00
CA GLY A 186 -7.73 -38.01 -27.84
C GLY A 186 -8.99 -37.25 -27.41
N GLN A 187 -9.93 -37.94 -26.78
CA GLN A 187 -11.16 -37.37 -26.19
C GLN A 187 -11.16 -37.41 -24.65
N ASP A 188 -10.09 -37.91 -24.03
CA ASP A 188 -9.97 -38.00 -22.58
C ASP A 188 -9.31 -36.73 -22.00
N TYR A 189 -10.16 -35.86 -21.45
CA TYR A 189 -9.75 -34.63 -20.78
C TYR A 189 -9.14 -34.88 -19.39
N ASN A 190 -9.35 -36.07 -18.79
CA ASN A 190 -8.84 -36.44 -17.48
C ASN A 190 -7.46 -37.09 -17.55
N TYR A 191 -7.08 -37.70 -18.67
CA TYR A 191 -5.88 -38.53 -18.81
C TYR A 191 -4.62 -37.89 -18.20
N TYR A 192 -4.25 -36.70 -18.68
CA TYR A 192 -3.03 -36.02 -18.23
C TYR A 192 -3.16 -35.41 -16.84
N VAL A 193 -4.37 -34.99 -16.43
CA VAL A 193 -4.62 -34.53 -15.05
C VAL A 193 -4.40 -35.69 -14.06
N ASN A 194 -4.91 -36.88 -14.37
CA ASN A 194 -4.69 -38.08 -13.58
C ASN A 194 -3.20 -38.44 -13.51
N GLU A 195 -2.50 -38.39 -14.65
CA GLU A 195 -1.07 -38.68 -14.70
C GLU A 195 -0.25 -37.73 -13.79
N ILE A 196 -0.56 -36.44 -13.82
CA ILE A 196 0.06 -35.43 -12.96
C ILE A 196 -0.22 -35.73 -11.49
N VAL A 197 -1.49 -35.90 -11.11
CA VAL A 197 -1.88 -36.11 -9.71
C VAL A 197 -1.30 -37.42 -9.16
N ASN A 198 -1.20 -38.47 -9.98
CA ASN A 198 -0.56 -39.73 -9.58
C ASN A 198 0.93 -39.59 -9.23
N LYS A 199 1.62 -38.57 -9.78
CA LYS A 199 3.02 -38.23 -9.42
C LYS A 199 3.12 -37.46 -8.11
N ILE A 200 2.00 -37.01 -7.55
CA ILE A 200 1.92 -36.23 -6.31
C ILE A 200 0.95 -36.93 -5.35
N PRO A 201 1.36 -38.02 -4.67
CA PRO A 201 0.46 -38.76 -3.76
C PRO A 201 -0.18 -37.88 -2.67
N SER A 202 0.48 -36.78 -2.30
CA SER A 202 -0.02 -35.81 -1.31
C SER A 202 -0.82 -34.65 -1.90
N PHE A 203 -1.18 -34.69 -3.19
CA PHE A 203 -1.79 -33.56 -3.92
C PHE A 203 -2.97 -32.93 -3.17
N ALA A 204 -4.01 -33.73 -2.87
CA ALA A 204 -5.20 -33.24 -2.19
C ALA A 204 -4.89 -32.60 -0.83
N GLN A 205 -3.96 -33.18 -0.07
CA GLN A 205 -3.53 -32.65 1.22
C GLN A 205 -2.83 -31.29 1.06
N LYS A 206 -1.90 -31.16 0.09
CA LYS A 206 -1.16 -29.91 -0.15
C LYS A 206 -2.08 -28.77 -0.58
N ILE A 207 -3.03 -29.05 -1.47
CA ILE A 207 -3.99 -28.04 -1.96
C ILE A 207 -4.94 -27.60 -0.85
N LYS A 208 -5.48 -28.53 -0.05
CA LYS A 208 -6.33 -28.19 1.10
C LYS A 208 -5.57 -27.39 2.15
N ALA A 209 -4.35 -27.79 2.49
CA ALA A 209 -3.50 -27.04 3.42
C ALA A 209 -3.17 -25.62 2.94
N PHE A 210 -3.05 -25.40 1.63
CA PHE A 210 -2.86 -24.07 1.06
C PHE A 210 -4.11 -23.20 1.19
N LEU A 211 -5.28 -23.75 0.88
CA LEU A 211 -6.57 -23.07 1.06
C LEU A 211 -6.86 -22.77 2.55
N ASP A 212 -6.52 -23.70 3.46
CA ASP A 212 -6.68 -23.54 4.92
C ASP A 212 -5.94 -22.32 5.47
N LYS A 213 -4.83 -21.94 4.83
CA LYS A 213 -4.05 -20.74 5.17
C LYS A 213 -4.55 -19.46 4.49
N GLY A 214 -5.64 -19.52 3.74
CA GLY A 214 -6.17 -18.37 2.98
C GLY A 214 -5.68 -18.27 1.54
N GLY A 215 -4.96 -19.28 1.04
CA GLY A 215 -4.53 -19.35 -0.35
C GLY A 215 -5.71 -19.40 -1.32
N LYS A 216 -5.51 -18.92 -2.54
CA LYS A 216 -6.54 -18.81 -3.57
C LYS A 216 -6.17 -19.64 -4.80
N ILE A 217 -7.16 -20.19 -5.50
CA ILE A 217 -6.97 -21.03 -6.68
C ILE A 217 -7.68 -20.41 -7.89
N TYR A 218 -6.97 -20.25 -8.99
CA TYR A 218 -7.55 -19.96 -10.30
C TYR A 218 -7.39 -21.17 -11.22
N CYS A 219 -8.46 -21.55 -11.92
CA CYS A 219 -8.41 -22.62 -12.92
C CYS A 219 -8.88 -22.11 -14.28
N GLU A 220 -8.18 -22.51 -15.36
CA GLU A 220 -8.67 -22.34 -16.73
C GLU A 220 -8.91 -23.70 -17.43
N GLY A 221 -10.00 -23.78 -18.21
CA GLY A 221 -10.36 -24.96 -18.98
C GLY A 221 -10.38 -26.25 -18.15
N ASN A 222 -9.73 -27.30 -18.65
CA ASN A 222 -9.66 -28.60 -17.95
C ASN A 222 -8.72 -28.60 -16.74
N GLY A 223 -8.03 -27.50 -16.45
CA GLY A 223 -7.35 -27.28 -15.17
C GLY A 223 -8.32 -27.34 -13.98
N ALA A 224 -9.61 -27.08 -14.22
CA ALA A 224 -10.65 -27.24 -13.20
C ALA A 224 -10.80 -28.69 -12.69
N LEU A 225 -10.39 -29.70 -13.47
CA LEU A 225 -10.41 -31.11 -13.04
C LEU A 225 -9.44 -31.38 -11.88
N PHE A 226 -8.41 -30.55 -11.67
CA PHE A 226 -7.57 -30.64 -10.46
C PHE A 226 -8.38 -30.46 -9.18
N LEU A 227 -9.47 -29.69 -9.21
CA LEU A 227 -10.35 -29.51 -8.05
C LEU A 227 -11.12 -30.80 -7.72
N GLU A 228 -11.53 -31.57 -8.74
CA GLU A 228 -12.12 -32.91 -8.54
C GLU A 228 -11.08 -33.85 -7.91
N LYS A 229 -9.84 -33.84 -8.39
CA LYS A 229 -8.76 -34.69 -7.86
C LYS A 229 -8.32 -34.31 -6.45
N ALA A 230 -8.43 -33.04 -6.09
CA ALA A 230 -8.22 -32.57 -4.71
C ALA A 230 -9.40 -32.93 -3.79
N GLY A 231 -10.55 -33.38 -4.34
CA GLY A 231 -11.78 -33.61 -3.58
C GLY A 231 -12.35 -32.33 -2.99
N ILE A 232 -12.21 -31.21 -3.72
CA ILE A 232 -12.83 -29.91 -3.40
C ILE A 232 -14.23 -29.83 -3.99
N ILE A 233 -14.38 -30.35 -5.21
CA ILE A 233 -15.67 -30.61 -5.86
C ILE A 233 -15.79 -32.12 -6.10
N ASN A 234 -17.03 -32.61 -6.27
CA ASN A 234 -17.27 -34.02 -6.50
C ASN A 234 -16.68 -34.48 -7.84
N SER A 235 -16.28 -35.75 -7.95
CA SER A 235 -15.84 -36.27 -9.24
C SER A 235 -17.02 -36.34 -10.21
N GLY A 236 -16.79 -35.98 -11.48
CA GLY A 236 -17.85 -35.92 -12.50
C GLY A 236 -18.71 -34.65 -12.41
N SER A 237 -18.20 -33.62 -11.73
CA SER A 237 -18.81 -32.31 -11.64
C SER A 237 -18.60 -31.48 -12.91
N ILE A 238 -17.51 -31.71 -13.63
CA ILE A 238 -17.16 -31.04 -14.89
C ILE A 238 -17.14 -32.08 -16.02
N LEU A 239 -18.23 -32.13 -16.78
CA LEU A 239 -18.53 -33.19 -17.74
C LEU A 239 -18.11 -32.81 -19.16
N TYR A 240 -16.86 -33.09 -19.52
CA TYR A 240 -16.34 -32.88 -20.89
C TYR A 240 -16.96 -33.83 -21.92
N SER A 241 -17.52 -34.97 -21.50
CA SER A 241 -18.31 -35.85 -22.38
C SER A 241 -19.64 -35.23 -22.81
N GLU A 242 -20.13 -34.23 -22.07
CA GLU A 242 -21.34 -33.47 -22.37
C GLU A 242 -20.97 -32.01 -22.70
N SER A 243 -20.07 -31.83 -23.66
CA SER A 243 -19.63 -30.51 -24.08
C SER A 243 -20.69 -29.75 -24.88
N ILE A 244 -20.73 -28.45 -24.69
CA ILE A 244 -21.66 -27.55 -25.38
C ILE A 244 -20.99 -27.07 -26.67
N ALA A 245 -21.71 -27.17 -27.79
CA ALA A 245 -21.19 -26.80 -29.10
C ALA A 245 -21.04 -25.28 -29.26
N HIS A 246 -20.03 -24.87 -30.04
CA HIS A 246 -19.89 -23.50 -30.54
C HIS A 246 -20.14 -23.44 -32.06
N ASP A 247 -20.35 -22.24 -32.59
CA ASP A 247 -20.63 -21.95 -34.00
C ASP A 247 -19.42 -22.10 -34.96
N GLY A 248 -18.36 -22.80 -34.54
CA GLY A 248 -17.09 -22.88 -35.27
C GLY A 248 -16.09 -21.73 -35.01
N SER A 249 -16.50 -20.65 -34.33
CA SER A 249 -15.61 -19.49 -34.06
C SER A 249 -14.71 -19.62 -32.82
N ASN A 250 -14.88 -20.68 -32.02
CA ASN A 250 -14.32 -20.84 -30.68
C ASN A 250 -14.68 -19.70 -29.71
N LEU A 251 -15.73 -18.92 -30.00
CA LEU A 251 -16.27 -17.89 -29.12
C LEU A 251 -17.68 -18.29 -28.69
N TYR A 252 -17.91 -18.33 -27.40
CA TYR A 252 -19.21 -18.60 -26.81
C TYR A 252 -19.87 -17.30 -26.37
N ASP A 253 -21.14 -17.10 -26.73
CA ASP A 253 -21.93 -16.02 -26.16
C ASP A 253 -22.22 -16.30 -24.69
N VAL A 254 -21.98 -15.30 -23.85
CA VAL A 254 -22.14 -15.41 -22.40
C VAL A 254 -22.95 -14.26 -21.84
N GLN A 255 -23.44 -14.42 -20.62
CA GLN A 255 -24.15 -13.39 -19.89
C GLN A 255 -23.78 -13.41 -18.40
N LYS A 256 -23.90 -12.25 -17.76
CA LYS A 256 -23.67 -12.08 -16.32
C LYS A 256 -24.75 -12.83 -15.53
N ALA A 257 -24.35 -13.49 -14.46
CA ALA A 257 -25.28 -13.96 -13.45
C ALA A 257 -25.78 -12.78 -12.57
N SER A 258 -26.69 -13.05 -11.64
CA SER A 258 -27.29 -12.01 -10.77
C SER A 258 -26.35 -11.46 -9.68
N VAL A 259 -25.19 -12.09 -9.47
CA VAL A 259 -24.26 -11.74 -8.38
C VAL A 259 -23.35 -10.59 -8.80
N ASN A 260 -23.14 -9.57 -7.96
CA ASN A 260 -22.19 -8.50 -8.32
C ASN A 260 -20.73 -8.96 -8.10
N HIS A 261 -19.92 -9.01 -9.15
CA HIS A 261 -18.53 -9.47 -9.11
C HIS A 261 -17.63 -8.72 -10.10
N PRO A 262 -16.34 -8.44 -9.79
CA PRO A 262 -15.42 -7.74 -10.69
C PRO A 262 -15.32 -8.34 -12.10
N VAL A 263 -15.43 -9.66 -12.21
CA VAL A 263 -15.44 -10.41 -13.49
C VAL A 263 -16.52 -9.94 -14.46
N HIS A 264 -17.62 -9.35 -13.97
CA HIS A 264 -18.68 -8.81 -14.83
C HIS A 264 -18.22 -7.67 -15.71
N LEU A 265 -17.21 -6.91 -15.27
CA LEU A 265 -16.60 -5.88 -16.11
C LEU A 265 -15.96 -6.51 -17.35
N ALA A 266 -15.39 -7.71 -17.26
CA ALA A 266 -14.89 -8.40 -18.43
C ALA A 266 -16.00 -8.72 -19.43
N VAL A 267 -17.17 -9.19 -18.96
CA VAL A 267 -18.33 -9.45 -19.85
C VAL A 267 -18.74 -8.18 -20.59
N ASP A 268 -18.81 -7.05 -19.88
CA ASP A 268 -19.22 -5.76 -20.44
C ASP A 268 -18.22 -5.24 -21.50
N TYR A 269 -16.91 -5.36 -21.27
CA TYR A 269 -15.87 -4.83 -22.18
C TYR A 269 -15.35 -5.84 -23.22
N ALA A 270 -15.62 -7.13 -23.05
CA ALA A 270 -15.24 -8.19 -23.98
C ALA A 270 -16.37 -8.59 -24.95
N SER A 271 -17.39 -7.73 -25.10
CA SER A 271 -18.55 -7.95 -25.98
C SER A 271 -19.34 -9.23 -25.65
N ALA A 272 -19.40 -9.60 -24.37
CA ALA A 272 -20.13 -10.76 -23.90
C ALA A 272 -19.79 -12.08 -24.63
N LYS A 273 -18.52 -12.24 -25.05
CA LYS A 273 -18.01 -13.45 -25.70
C LYS A 273 -16.74 -13.96 -25.05
N ILE A 274 -16.67 -15.25 -24.78
CA ILE A 274 -15.50 -15.89 -24.18
C ILE A 274 -14.89 -16.93 -25.11
N TYR A 275 -13.57 -16.92 -25.24
CA TYR A 275 -12.86 -17.88 -26.07
C TYR A 275 -12.72 -19.22 -25.35
N SER A 276 -13.05 -20.31 -26.04
CA SER A 276 -12.74 -21.67 -25.62
C SER A 276 -12.83 -22.61 -26.82
N ASN A 277 -12.09 -23.72 -26.78
CA ASN A 277 -12.29 -24.80 -27.74
C ASN A 277 -13.55 -25.61 -27.37
N THR A 278 -13.85 -25.73 -26.09
CA THR A 278 -14.93 -26.59 -25.57
C THR A 278 -15.34 -26.10 -24.20
N ILE A 279 -16.64 -25.93 -23.95
CA ILE A 279 -17.16 -25.68 -22.61
C ILE A 279 -17.92 -26.93 -22.14
N PRO A 280 -17.48 -27.60 -21.06
CA PRO A 280 -18.17 -28.76 -20.52
C PRO A 280 -19.47 -28.34 -19.84
N LYS A 281 -20.40 -29.28 -19.71
CA LYS A 281 -21.53 -29.13 -18.80
C LYS A 281 -21.04 -29.18 -17.36
N VAL A 282 -21.58 -28.31 -16.52
CA VAL A 282 -21.25 -28.21 -15.10
C VAL A 282 -22.41 -28.74 -14.28
N ASN A 283 -22.17 -29.81 -13.52
CA ASN A 283 -23.14 -30.43 -12.62
C ASN A 283 -22.65 -30.34 -11.18
N ILE A 284 -22.74 -29.12 -10.63
CA ILE A 284 -22.22 -28.79 -9.29
C ILE A 284 -23.29 -28.02 -8.55
N SER A 285 -23.68 -28.48 -7.37
CA SER A 285 -24.68 -27.82 -6.53
C SER A 285 -24.10 -26.73 -5.63
N ASN A 286 -22.80 -26.79 -5.36
CA ASN A 286 -22.09 -25.89 -4.44
C ASN A 286 -21.23 -24.88 -5.19
N ILE A 287 -21.82 -24.10 -6.08
CA ILE A 287 -21.15 -23.04 -6.83
C ILE A 287 -21.94 -21.74 -6.84
N GLU A 288 -21.24 -20.64 -7.08
CA GLU A 288 -21.81 -19.36 -7.48
C GLU A 288 -21.50 -19.12 -8.95
N ALA A 289 -22.50 -19.25 -9.82
CA ALA A 289 -22.32 -18.83 -11.20
C ALA A 289 -22.11 -17.31 -11.24
N LEU A 290 -21.02 -16.87 -11.87
CA LEU A 290 -20.73 -15.46 -12.13
C LEU A 290 -21.03 -15.14 -13.60
N VAL A 291 -20.66 -16.03 -14.51
CA VAL A 291 -20.93 -15.92 -15.93
C VAL A 291 -21.51 -17.24 -16.42
N THR A 292 -22.60 -17.17 -17.19
CA THR A 292 -23.27 -18.32 -17.79
C THR A 292 -23.24 -18.21 -19.31
N LEU A 293 -23.42 -19.33 -20.00
CA LEU A 293 -23.69 -19.30 -21.43
C LEU A 293 -25.00 -18.56 -21.71
N LYS A 294 -25.02 -17.77 -22.78
CA LYS A 294 -26.22 -17.06 -23.19
C LYS A 294 -27.32 -18.08 -23.56
N ASP A 295 -28.55 -17.79 -23.16
CA ASP A 295 -29.73 -18.63 -23.40
C ASP A 295 -29.66 -20.04 -22.77
N GLN A 296 -28.68 -20.26 -21.87
CA GLN A 296 -28.51 -21.47 -21.10
C GLN A 296 -28.23 -21.12 -19.63
N THR A 297 -28.40 -22.08 -18.72
CA THR A 297 -28.05 -21.90 -17.31
C THR A 297 -26.65 -22.43 -16.98
N ASN A 298 -25.93 -22.99 -17.97
CA ASN A 298 -24.62 -23.61 -17.74
C ASN A 298 -23.58 -22.54 -17.32
N PRO A 299 -22.99 -22.66 -16.12
CA PRO A 299 -21.90 -21.81 -15.67
C PRO A 299 -20.66 -21.94 -16.57
N VAL A 300 -20.01 -20.81 -16.82
CA VAL A 300 -18.72 -20.73 -17.53
C VAL A 300 -17.64 -20.19 -16.61
N ILE A 301 -17.95 -19.13 -15.87
CA ILE A 301 -17.11 -18.62 -14.80
C ILE A 301 -17.88 -18.71 -13.50
N PHE A 302 -17.31 -19.34 -12.48
CA PHE A 302 -17.99 -19.55 -11.21
C PHE A 302 -17.01 -19.67 -10.05
N ASN A 303 -17.49 -19.29 -8.86
CA ASN A 303 -16.80 -19.58 -7.61
C ASN A 303 -17.28 -20.92 -7.04
N VAL A 304 -16.39 -21.67 -6.40
CA VAL A 304 -16.78 -22.86 -5.63
C VAL A 304 -17.21 -22.44 -4.21
N LYS A 305 -18.40 -22.87 -3.78
CA LYS A 305 -18.89 -22.73 -2.40
C LYS A 305 -18.59 -24.02 -1.64
N SER A 306 -18.00 -23.96 -0.45
CA SER A 306 -17.81 -25.16 0.38
C SER A 306 -18.87 -25.21 1.47
N THR A 307 -19.57 -26.34 1.61
CA THR A 307 -20.55 -26.54 2.70
C THR A 307 -19.91 -26.67 4.08
N ASN A 308 -18.59 -26.85 4.16
CA ASN A 308 -17.82 -26.92 5.41
C ASN A 308 -16.62 -25.97 5.30
N THR A 309 -16.73 -24.83 6.00
CA THR A 309 -15.66 -23.93 6.49
C THR A 309 -14.60 -23.43 5.47
N ILE A 310 -14.41 -22.11 5.46
CA ILE A 310 -13.27 -21.28 4.99
C ILE A 310 -12.93 -21.08 3.50
N TYR A 311 -13.40 -21.88 2.53
CA TYR A 311 -12.92 -21.71 1.12
C TYR A 311 -13.83 -20.89 0.17
N GLU A 312 -14.97 -20.37 0.63
CA GLU A 312 -15.88 -19.60 -0.23
C GLU A 312 -15.17 -18.33 -0.75
N ASN A 313 -15.22 -18.09 -2.07
CA ASN A 313 -14.48 -17.04 -2.82
C ASN A 313 -12.95 -17.21 -2.94
N GLN A 314 -12.37 -18.31 -2.48
CA GLN A 314 -10.95 -18.58 -2.71
C GLN A 314 -10.69 -19.25 -4.07
N ILE A 315 -11.71 -19.83 -4.70
CA ILE A 315 -11.55 -20.65 -5.90
C ILE A 315 -12.42 -20.08 -7.02
N LEU A 316 -11.79 -19.57 -8.07
CA LEU A 316 -12.45 -19.11 -9.29
C LEU A 316 -12.11 -20.07 -10.44
N VAL A 317 -13.15 -20.63 -11.06
CA VAL A 317 -13.02 -21.46 -12.25
C VAL A 317 -13.48 -20.66 -13.45
N ASN A 318 -12.65 -20.61 -14.50
CA ASN A 318 -13.00 -20.10 -15.82
C ASN A 318 -12.87 -21.25 -16.83
N LEU A 319 -13.99 -21.79 -17.31
CA LEU A 319 -13.98 -22.87 -18.31
C LEU A 319 -13.60 -22.38 -19.72
N GLY A 320 -13.45 -21.06 -19.89
CA GLY A 320 -12.80 -20.47 -21.04
C GLY A 320 -11.28 -20.69 -21.04
N LEU A 321 -10.67 -20.37 -22.18
CA LEU A 321 -9.23 -20.40 -22.39
C LEU A 321 -8.71 -19.00 -22.76
N THR A 322 -9.12 -18.01 -21.97
CA THR A 322 -8.92 -16.57 -22.26
C THR A 322 -7.45 -16.17 -22.28
N SER A 323 -6.61 -16.84 -21.49
CA SER A 323 -5.16 -16.58 -21.43
C SER A 323 -4.43 -16.87 -22.75
N ILE A 324 -4.92 -17.80 -23.58
CA ILE A 324 -4.32 -18.13 -24.89
C ILE A 324 -4.44 -16.93 -25.83
N GLN A 325 -5.65 -16.38 -25.93
CA GLN A 325 -5.92 -15.23 -26.79
C GLN A 325 -5.32 -13.94 -26.22
N SER A 326 -5.04 -13.92 -24.92
CA SER A 326 -4.30 -12.81 -24.31
C SER A 326 -2.85 -12.75 -24.79
N ALA A 327 -2.25 -13.89 -25.12
CA ALA A 327 -0.90 -13.98 -25.67
C ALA A 327 -0.83 -13.62 -27.17
N THR A 328 -1.97 -13.55 -27.86
CA THR A 328 -2.09 -13.14 -29.28
C THR A 328 -2.61 -11.69 -29.43
N ASP A 329 -2.48 -10.88 -28.37
CA ASP A 329 -2.93 -9.47 -28.30
C ASP A 329 -4.44 -9.25 -28.55
N ASN A 330 -5.27 -10.28 -28.32
CA ASN A 330 -6.72 -10.10 -28.31
C ASN A 330 -7.17 -9.38 -27.04
N LYS A 331 -7.22 -8.04 -27.11
CA LYS A 331 -7.60 -7.14 -26.01
C LYS A 331 -8.80 -7.62 -25.20
N LYS A 332 -9.86 -8.12 -25.86
CA LYS A 332 -11.09 -8.54 -25.18
C LYS A 332 -10.86 -9.75 -24.28
N GLN A 333 -10.10 -10.72 -24.75
CA GLN A 333 -9.77 -11.91 -23.96
C GLN A 333 -8.70 -11.62 -22.91
N THR A 334 -7.78 -10.68 -23.18
CA THR A 334 -6.86 -10.14 -22.17
C THR A 334 -7.61 -9.51 -20.98
N ILE A 335 -8.70 -8.77 -21.24
CA ILE A 335 -9.53 -8.21 -20.17
C ILE A 335 -10.11 -9.31 -19.29
N TYR A 336 -10.62 -10.43 -19.85
CA TYR A 336 -11.07 -11.56 -19.03
C TYR A 336 -9.98 -12.09 -18.12
N THR A 337 -8.81 -12.42 -18.69
CA THR A 337 -7.71 -12.99 -17.90
C THR A 337 -7.29 -12.05 -16.77
N LEU A 338 -7.12 -10.76 -17.06
CA LEU A 338 -6.66 -9.81 -16.05
C LEU A 338 -7.73 -9.47 -15.01
N GLN A 339 -9.01 -9.35 -15.38
CA GLN A 339 -10.09 -9.10 -14.41
C GLN A 339 -10.35 -10.31 -13.51
N ASN A 340 -10.23 -11.53 -14.05
CA ASN A 340 -10.29 -12.75 -13.25
C ASN A 340 -9.15 -12.78 -12.22
N LEU A 341 -7.90 -12.55 -12.64
CA LEU A 341 -6.75 -12.52 -11.74
C LEU A 341 -6.85 -11.39 -10.71
N LEU A 342 -7.25 -10.19 -11.15
CA LEU A 342 -7.41 -9.03 -10.28
C LEU A 342 -8.50 -9.27 -9.23
N SER A 343 -9.56 -10.02 -9.55
CA SER A 343 -10.68 -10.23 -8.63
C SER A 343 -10.25 -10.84 -7.28
N PHE A 344 -9.22 -11.69 -7.26
CA PHE A 344 -8.63 -12.26 -6.04
C PHE A 344 -8.00 -11.22 -5.12
N PHE A 345 -7.63 -10.05 -5.66
CA PHE A 345 -7.00 -8.95 -4.96
C PHE A 345 -7.97 -7.78 -4.78
N THR A 346 -9.28 -8.00 -4.91
CA THR A 346 -10.28 -6.93 -4.76
C THR A 346 -11.24 -7.21 -3.63
N SER A 347 -11.78 -6.16 -3.01
CA SER A 347 -12.77 -6.31 -1.95
C SER A 347 -13.71 -5.10 -1.82
N LYS A 348 -14.82 -5.26 -1.10
CA LYS A 348 -15.78 -4.18 -0.83
C LYS A 348 -15.45 -3.36 0.43
N VAL A 349 -14.52 -3.82 1.26
CA VAL A 349 -14.09 -3.12 2.48
C VAL A 349 -12.68 -2.61 2.26
N ASP A 350 -12.52 -1.30 2.37
CA ASP A 350 -11.18 -0.72 2.48
C ASP A 350 -10.86 -0.45 3.95
N ALA A 351 -9.60 -0.62 4.32
CA ALA A 351 -9.11 0.01 5.53
C ALA A 351 -7.74 0.62 5.26
N PHE A 352 -7.51 1.81 5.80
CA PHE A 352 -6.27 2.53 5.65
C PHE A 352 -5.96 3.26 6.94
N ARG A 353 -4.68 3.55 7.17
CA ARG A 353 -4.21 4.11 8.43
C ARG A 353 -3.53 5.44 8.22
N THR A 354 -3.68 6.30 9.21
CA THR A 354 -2.97 7.58 9.33
C THR A 354 -2.19 7.57 10.62
N VAL A 355 -0.95 8.03 10.58
CA VAL A 355 -0.14 8.26 11.78
C VAL A 355 -0.18 9.74 12.09
N ARG A 356 -0.51 10.08 13.34
CA ARG A 356 -0.56 11.45 13.81
C ARG A 356 0.16 11.60 15.14
N ASN A 357 1.04 12.58 15.20
CA ASN A 357 1.73 13.01 16.39
C ASN A 357 1.59 14.52 16.59
N VAL A 358 1.69 14.96 17.84
CA VAL A 358 1.65 16.38 18.21
C VAL A 358 3.06 16.77 18.68
N LEU A 359 3.84 17.31 17.75
CA LEU A 359 5.16 17.85 18.05
C LEU A 359 5.08 19.27 18.59
N SER A 360 6.14 19.74 19.25
CA SER A 360 6.23 21.12 19.71
C SER A 360 6.12 22.10 18.52
N GLU A 361 5.49 23.26 18.74
CA GLU A 361 5.17 24.25 17.69
C GLU A 361 6.38 24.74 16.86
N ASN A 362 7.61 24.55 17.36
CA ASN A 362 8.84 24.97 16.70
C ASN A 362 9.42 23.92 15.74
N ILE A 363 8.87 22.71 15.68
CA ILE A 363 9.35 21.63 14.81
C ILE A 363 8.53 21.63 13.53
N ILE A 364 9.20 21.94 12.41
CA ILE A 364 8.61 21.85 11.08
C ILE A 364 8.81 20.42 10.56
N ALA A 365 7.80 19.57 10.76
CA ALA A 365 7.77 18.18 10.29
C ALA A 365 6.34 17.77 9.90
N GLY A 366 6.20 16.63 9.21
CA GLY A 366 4.89 16.06 8.87
C GLY A 366 4.10 15.60 10.11
N GLU A 367 2.78 15.43 9.98
CA GLU A 367 1.94 14.96 11.10
C GLU A 367 2.32 13.56 11.58
N ASN A 368 2.99 12.76 10.75
CA ASN A 368 3.44 11.41 11.11
C ASN A 368 4.84 11.37 11.76
N ALA A 369 5.42 12.52 12.09
CA ALA A 369 6.78 12.61 12.60
C ALA A 369 6.85 12.35 14.12
N ILE A 370 7.85 11.58 14.56
CA ILE A 370 7.98 11.06 15.93
C ILE A 370 9.38 11.32 16.45
N ALA A 371 9.51 11.85 17.67
CA ALA A 371 10.81 12.12 18.25
C ALA A 371 11.54 10.82 18.63
N TYR A 372 12.81 10.70 18.24
CA TYR A 372 13.65 9.55 18.58
C TYR A 372 14.18 9.64 20.02
N ASP A 373 14.78 10.76 20.40
CA ASP A 373 15.57 10.88 21.64
C ASP A 373 14.75 11.01 22.92
N VAL A 374 13.43 10.91 22.82
CA VAL A 374 12.51 10.95 23.96
C VAL A 374 11.45 9.88 23.80
N VAL A 375 10.88 9.46 24.92
CA VAL A 375 9.65 8.66 24.88
C VAL A 375 8.53 9.53 24.36
N ASP A 376 7.93 9.09 23.25
CA ASP A 376 6.90 9.81 22.54
C ASP A 376 5.68 8.90 22.34
N THR A 377 4.50 9.47 22.48
CA THR A 377 3.22 8.76 22.32
C THR A 377 2.44 9.39 21.20
N PHE A 378 2.04 8.58 20.23
CA PHE A 378 1.39 9.04 19.01
C PHE A 378 0.16 8.19 18.70
N SER A 379 -0.76 8.74 17.92
CA SER A 379 -2.00 8.07 17.54
C SER A 379 -1.88 7.44 16.15
N VAL A 380 -2.44 6.25 16.03
CA VAL A 380 -2.73 5.61 14.74
C VAL A 380 -4.24 5.56 14.57
N THR A 381 -4.72 6.23 13.53
CA THR A 381 -6.13 6.25 13.15
C THR A 381 -6.34 5.24 12.03
N LEU A 382 -7.12 4.21 12.30
CA LEU A 382 -7.54 3.19 11.33
C LEU A 382 -8.95 3.54 10.85
N THR A 383 -9.08 3.86 9.56
CA THR A 383 -10.38 4.14 8.94
C THR A 383 -10.80 2.95 8.10
N ILE A 384 -12.00 2.44 8.34
CA ILE A 384 -12.61 1.30 7.66
C ILE A 384 -13.82 1.80 6.88
N ARG A 385 -13.88 1.47 5.59
CA ARG A 385 -14.94 1.93 4.67
C ARG A 385 -15.66 0.78 4.02
N ASN A 386 -16.98 0.88 3.97
CA ASN A 386 -17.79 0.09 3.06
C ASN A 386 -17.88 0.80 1.70
N LEU A 387 -17.43 0.14 0.64
CA LEU A 387 -17.46 0.66 -0.73
C LEU A 387 -18.69 0.18 -1.52
N SER A 388 -19.75 -0.21 -0.81
CA SER A 388 -20.96 -0.73 -1.43
C SER A 388 -22.25 -0.19 -0.81
N ASP A 389 -23.31 -0.30 -1.60
CA ASP A 389 -24.70 0.00 -1.29
C ASP A 389 -25.38 -1.04 -0.37
N LYS A 390 -24.65 -2.07 0.05
CA LYS A 390 -25.12 -3.12 0.94
C LYS A 390 -24.39 -3.05 2.26
N ALA A 391 -25.11 -3.30 3.36
CA ALA A 391 -24.48 -3.44 4.66
C ALA A 391 -23.53 -4.65 4.67
N ILE A 392 -22.39 -4.51 5.36
CA ILE A 392 -21.39 -5.56 5.56
C ILE A 392 -21.28 -5.82 7.06
N SER A 393 -21.40 -7.08 7.46
CA SER A 393 -21.38 -7.47 8.87
C SER A 393 -20.23 -8.40 9.18
N GLY A 394 -19.86 -8.46 10.46
CA GLY A 394 -18.81 -9.37 10.93
C GLY A 394 -17.41 -9.02 10.41
N VAL A 395 -17.14 -7.74 10.17
CA VAL A 395 -15.79 -7.27 9.85
C VAL A 395 -14.92 -7.43 11.10
N SER A 396 -13.74 -8.02 10.90
CA SER A 396 -12.70 -8.16 11.91
C SER A 396 -11.39 -7.62 11.37
N VAL A 397 -10.76 -6.75 12.15
CA VAL A 397 -9.50 -6.11 11.81
C VAL A 397 -8.46 -6.43 12.88
N THR A 398 -7.28 -6.86 12.44
CA THR A 398 -6.17 -7.23 13.31
C THR A 398 -4.96 -6.36 12.96
N GLU A 399 -4.49 -5.54 13.89
CA GLU A 399 -3.23 -4.79 13.79
C GLU A 399 -2.14 -5.55 14.55
N THR A 400 -1.06 -5.93 13.88
CA THR A 400 0.16 -6.43 14.51
C THR A 400 1.21 -5.32 14.49
N VAL A 401 1.44 -4.71 15.64
CA VAL A 401 2.33 -3.55 15.82
C VAL A 401 3.80 -3.96 15.61
N ASN A 402 4.58 -3.08 14.98
CA ASN A 402 6.00 -3.29 14.79
C ASN A 402 6.72 -3.42 16.14
N ASN A 403 7.73 -4.28 16.20
CA ASN A 403 8.47 -4.59 17.42
C ASN A 403 9.15 -3.37 18.06
N PHE A 404 9.45 -2.33 17.28
CA PHE A 404 9.99 -1.08 17.80
C PHE A 404 9.00 -0.36 18.74
N PHE A 405 7.71 -0.37 18.42
CA PHE A 405 6.67 0.33 19.19
C PHE A 405 5.95 -0.57 20.17
N THR A 406 5.37 0.02 21.21
CA THR A 406 4.49 -0.71 22.16
C THR A 406 3.09 -0.13 22.15
N ILE A 407 2.07 -0.97 22.33
CA ILE A 407 0.68 -0.54 22.44
C ILE A 407 0.49 0.18 23.76
N TYR A 408 0.11 1.45 23.71
CA TYR A 408 -0.10 2.28 24.90
C TYR A 408 -1.56 2.25 25.35
N LYS A 409 -2.50 2.57 24.45
CA LYS A 409 -3.95 2.51 24.72
C LYS A 409 -4.75 2.32 23.43
N THR A 410 -5.99 1.86 23.55
CA THR A 410 -6.98 1.82 22.45
C THR A 410 -8.16 2.72 22.79
N ASP A 411 -8.94 3.11 21.79
CA ASP A 411 -10.24 3.75 22.02
C ASP A 411 -11.13 2.85 22.92
N GLN A 412 -11.76 3.46 23.91
CA GLN A 412 -12.59 2.77 24.91
C GLN A 412 -13.98 2.41 24.36
N ASN A 413 -14.40 2.98 23.24
CA ASN A 413 -15.77 2.84 22.73
C ASN A 413 -16.01 1.59 21.89
N ILE A 414 -14.97 0.82 21.56
CA ILE A 414 -15.08 -0.35 20.68
C ILE A 414 -14.40 -1.55 21.33
N THR A 415 -15.07 -2.70 21.28
CA THR A 415 -14.53 -3.94 21.84
C THR A 415 -13.28 -4.34 21.07
N SER A 416 -12.14 -4.30 21.74
CA SER A 416 -10.86 -4.77 21.21
C SER A 416 -10.23 -5.77 22.16
N THR A 417 -9.47 -6.72 21.61
CA THR A 417 -8.67 -7.66 22.39
C THR A 417 -7.21 -7.43 22.07
N ILE A 418 -6.39 -7.26 23.11
CA ILE A 418 -4.94 -7.07 22.96
C ILE A 418 -4.25 -8.36 23.40
N THR A 419 -3.42 -8.93 22.53
CA THR A 419 -2.58 -10.10 22.84
C THR A 419 -1.16 -9.84 22.35
N GLY A 420 -0.24 -9.60 23.27
CA GLY A 420 1.14 -9.23 22.92
C GLY A 420 1.20 -7.93 22.13
N LYS A 421 1.70 -7.98 20.89
CA LYS A 421 1.79 -6.83 19.96
C LYS A 421 0.57 -6.73 19.02
N THR A 422 -0.45 -7.55 19.24
CA THR A 422 -1.62 -7.63 18.35
C THR A 422 -2.84 -6.98 19.00
N ILE A 423 -3.54 -6.13 18.24
CA ILE A 423 -4.84 -5.57 18.57
C ILE A 423 -5.87 -6.16 17.61
N GLN A 424 -6.92 -6.77 18.13
CA GLN A 424 -8.03 -7.30 17.33
C GLN A 424 -9.31 -6.52 17.62
N PHE A 425 -9.88 -5.92 16.59
CA PHE A 425 -11.22 -5.33 16.57
C PHE A 425 -12.18 -6.30 15.87
N SER A 426 -13.30 -6.67 16.50
CA SER A 426 -14.22 -7.66 15.95
C SER A 426 -15.67 -7.24 16.15
N GLY A 427 -16.58 -7.85 15.38
CA GLY A 427 -18.00 -7.54 15.44
C GLY A 427 -18.36 -6.20 14.79
N ILE A 428 -17.50 -5.67 13.93
CA ILE A 428 -17.75 -4.42 13.21
C ILE A 428 -18.82 -4.68 12.14
N ASN A 429 -19.85 -3.84 12.14
CA ASN A 429 -20.89 -3.82 11.12
C ASN A 429 -20.88 -2.44 10.47
N LEU A 430 -20.88 -2.42 9.14
CA LEU A 430 -20.84 -1.21 8.33
C LEU A 430 -22.11 -1.13 7.50
N SER A 431 -22.84 -0.04 7.66
CA SER A 431 -23.95 0.38 6.81
C SER A 431 -23.45 0.65 5.39
N PRO A 432 -24.35 0.72 4.39
CA PRO A 432 -24.00 1.14 3.04
C PRO A 432 -23.17 2.44 3.05
N PHE A 433 -22.03 2.43 2.37
CA PHE A 433 -21.11 3.58 2.27
C PHE A 433 -20.61 4.15 3.61
N GLU A 434 -20.72 3.40 4.71
CA GLU A 434 -20.26 3.86 6.03
C GLU A 434 -18.74 3.92 6.11
N GLU A 435 -18.26 4.95 6.81
CA GLU A 435 -16.89 5.11 7.25
C GLU A 435 -16.84 5.03 8.78
N LEU A 436 -16.11 4.06 9.30
CA LEU A 436 -15.86 3.88 10.72
C LEU A 436 -14.40 4.17 11.01
N THR A 437 -14.14 4.99 12.02
CA THR A 437 -12.79 5.31 12.46
C THR A 437 -12.52 4.69 13.82
N LEU A 438 -11.38 4.01 13.93
CA LEU A 438 -10.83 3.41 15.14
C LEU A 438 -9.52 4.13 15.46
N GLU A 439 -9.23 4.35 16.74
CA GLU A 439 -7.95 4.92 17.17
C GLU A 439 -7.27 4.04 18.22
N TYR A 440 -5.96 3.91 18.10
CA TYR A 440 -5.10 3.39 19.15
C TYR A 440 -3.81 4.20 19.19
N GLN A 441 -3.15 4.19 20.34
CA GLN A 441 -1.88 4.88 20.54
C GLN A 441 -0.75 3.91 20.74
N LEU A 442 0.39 4.31 20.20
CA LEU A 442 1.66 3.63 20.32
C LEU A 442 2.65 4.51 21.06
N ILE A 443 3.63 3.88 21.69
CA ILE A 443 4.72 4.55 22.41
C ILE A 443 6.07 4.07 21.90
N THR A 444 7.03 4.99 21.74
CA THR A 444 8.42 4.68 21.41
C THR A 444 9.14 4.01 22.58
N PRO A 445 10.23 3.26 22.33
CA PRO A 445 11.02 2.65 23.39
C PRO A 445 11.77 3.71 24.21
N GLU A 446 12.06 3.40 25.48
CA GLU A 446 12.86 4.26 26.36
C GLU A 446 14.27 4.49 25.77
N PRO A 447 14.77 5.73 25.74
CA PRO A 447 16.15 6.02 25.33
C PRO A 447 17.17 5.19 26.10
N GLY A 448 18.13 4.58 25.39
CA GLY A 448 19.14 3.69 25.97
C GLY A 448 18.69 2.23 26.18
N SER A 449 17.45 1.88 25.86
CA SER A 449 17.03 0.47 25.81
C SER A 449 17.58 -0.25 24.58
N GLU A 450 17.72 -1.58 24.65
CA GLU A 450 18.25 -2.38 23.53
C GLU A 450 17.45 -2.17 22.22
N THR A 451 16.11 -2.07 22.32
CA THR A 451 15.24 -1.80 21.16
C THR A 451 15.42 -0.39 20.60
N HIS A 452 15.58 0.61 21.48
CA HIS A 452 15.85 2.00 21.07
C HIS A 452 17.17 2.10 20.29
N GLU A 453 18.26 1.57 20.86
CA GLU A 453 19.59 1.60 20.24
C GLU A 453 19.69 0.76 18.96
N ALA A 454 18.76 -0.17 18.76
CA ALA A 454 18.68 -1.01 17.57
C ALA A 454 17.73 -0.45 16.49
N VAL A 455 17.39 0.85 16.52
CA VAL A 455 16.46 1.51 15.57
C VAL A 455 16.74 1.17 14.10
N ASP A 456 18.01 1.06 13.70
CA ASP A 456 18.43 0.73 12.34
C ASP A 456 17.86 -0.61 11.84
N LEU A 457 17.55 -1.55 12.75
CA LEU A 457 16.93 -2.84 12.41
C LEU A 457 15.44 -2.74 12.06
N PHE A 458 14.81 -1.59 12.37
CA PHE A 458 13.37 -1.36 12.21
C PHE A 458 13.05 -0.33 11.13
N LEU A 459 14.05 0.38 10.60
CA LEU A 459 13.90 1.32 9.50
C LEU A 459 13.59 0.57 8.20
N ASP A 460 12.46 0.89 7.58
CA ASP A 460 12.02 0.28 6.31
C ASP A 460 12.61 1.02 5.10
N ASP A 461 12.58 2.36 5.14
CA ASP A 461 13.18 3.24 4.12
C ASP A 461 13.58 4.57 4.77
N LYS A 462 14.85 4.97 4.59
CA LYS A 462 15.44 6.15 5.23
C LYS A 462 15.15 6.19 6.74
N ASN A 463 14.32 7.11 7.18
CA ASN A 463 13.93 7.35 8.57
C ASN A 463 12.50 6.88 8.88
N PHE A 464 11.86 6.13 7.98
CA PHE A 464 10.50 5.64 8.18
C PHE A 464 10.47 4.25 8.83
N ILE A 465 9.57 4.07 9.80
CA ILE A 465 9.24 2.77 10.41
C ILE A 465 7.75 2.48 10.19
N SER A 466 7.42 1.32 9.61
CA SER A 466 6.03 0.88 9.54
C SER A 466 5.48 0.65 10.95
N VAL A 467 4.35 1.28 11.28
CA VAL A 467 3.81 1.23 12.65
C VAL A 467 3.15 -0.10 12.97
N ALA A 468 2.53 -0.73 11.97
CA ALA A 468 1.80 -1.98 12.13
C ALA A 468 1.51 -2.67 10.79
N LYS A 469 1.30 -3.98 10.85
CA LYS A 469 0.68 -4.78 9.80
C LYS A 469 -0.80 -5.01 10.11
N ASN A 470 -1.66 -4.57 9.20
CA ASN A 470 -3.10 -4.72 9.22
C ASN A 470 -3.52 -6.02 8.51
N TYR A 471 -4.49 -6.73 9.07
CA TYR A 471 -5.17 -7.86 8.44
C TYR A 471 -6.68 -7.70 8.63
N ILE A 472 -7.42 -7.64 7.52
CA ILE A 472 -8.87 -7.44 7.50
C ILE A 472 -9.53 -8.71 7.02
N THR A 473 -10.62 -9.08 7.67
CA THR A 473 -11.40 -10.28 7.35
C THR A 473 -12.89 -10.00 7.49
N TYR A 474 -13.71 -10.55 6.60
CA TYR A 474 -15.17 -10.50 6.73
C TYR A 474 -15.83 -11.56 5.84
N GLN A 475 -17.09 -11.87 6.16
CA GLN A 475 -17.92 -12.75 5.34
C GLN A 475 -18.84 -11.91 4.45
N THR A 476 -19.04 -12.37 3.22
CA THR A 476 -20.03 -11.83 2.28
C THR A 476 -20.98 -12.94 1.87
N ALA A 477 -22.12 -12.59 1.26
CA ALA A 477 -23.00 -13.59 0.64
C ALA A 477 -22.30 -14.48 -0.42
N ASN A 478 -21.15 -14.01 -0.92
CA ASN A 478 -20.37 -14.69 -1.93
C ASN A 478 -19.25 -15.54 -1.29
N GLY A 479 -18.85 -15.26 -0.03
CA GLY A 479 -17.77 -15.98 0.67
C GLY A 479 -16.87 -15.13 1.56
N TYR A 480 -15.75 -15.71 2.00
CA TYR A 480 -14.79 -15.09 2.91
C TYR A 480 -13.82 -14.18 2.17
N VAL A 481 -13.60 -13.00 2.72
CA VAL A 481 -12.66 -12.03 2.18
C VAL A 481 -11.57 -11.79 3.21
N SER A 482 -10.31 -11.84 2.77
CA SER A 482 -9.18 -11.39 3.57
C SER A 482 -8.22 -10.52 2.75
N SER A 483 -7.74 -9.46 3.37
CA SER A 483 -6.70 -8.59 2.83
C SER A 483 -5.76 -8.12 3.94
N TYR A 484 -4.61 -7.58 3.57
CA TYR A 484 -3.66 -7.01 4.51
C TYR A 484 -3.10 -5.71 3.95
N LYS A 485 -2.66 -4.85 4.87
CA LYS A 485 -1.89 -3.64 4.56
C LYS A 485 -0.74 -3.48 5.55
N ASN A 486 0.34 -2.85 5.16
CA ASN A 486 1.57 -2.76 5.97
C ASN A 486 2.34 -1.45 5.76
N MET A 487 1.74 -0.44 5.13
CA MET A 487 2.41 0.75 4.60
C MET A 487 2.04 2.03 5.37
N ALA A 488 1.64 1.91 6.63
CA ALA A 488 1.41 3.05 7.51
C ALA A 488 2.73 3.39 8.23
N TYR A 489 3.27 4.59 7.98
CA TYR A 489 4.63 4.93 8.40
C TYR A 489 4.70 6.07 9.41
N ALA A 490 5.51 5.85 10.43
CA ALA A 490 6.06 6.89 11.28
C ALA A 490 7.37 7.42 10.70
N ASP A 491 7.55 8.74 10.71
CA ASP A 491 8.79 9.41 10.31
C ASP A 491 9.64 9.71 11.56
N ILE A 492 10.75 9.00 11.74
CA ILE A 492 11.59 9.13 12.94
C ILE A 492 12.48 10.37 12.81
N LEU A 493 12.28 11.31 13.73
CA LEU A 493 13.08 12.52 13.87
C LEU A 493 14.22 12.30 14.85
N PHE A 494 15.41 12.17 14.31
CA PHE A 494 16.65 12.14 15.08
C PHE A 494 17.06 13.56 15.48
N SER A 495 17.39 13.78 16.75
CA SER A 495 18.03 15.04 17.14
C SER A 495 19.46 15.10 16.60
N ALA A 496 19.88 16.32 16.23
CA ALA A 496 21.28 16.61 16.01
C ALA A 496 21.82 17.34 17.24
N SER A 497 22.81 16.75 17.91
CA SER A 497 23.60 17.47 18.92
C SER A 497 24.53 18.46 18.22
N ILE A 498 24.13 19.73 18.19
CA ILE A 498 24.94 20.83 17.65
C ILE A 498 25.82 21.38 18.77
N PHE A 499 27.13 21.24 18.62
CA PHE A 499 28.10 21.91 19.48
C PHE A 499 28.39 23.29 18.91
N ALA A 500 27.99 24.33 19.63
CA ALA A 500 28.33 25.71 19.31
C ALA A 500 29.67 26.08 19.96
N ASP A 501 30.57 26.67 19.17
CA ASP A 501 31.76 27.33 19.71
C ASP A 501 31.46 28.82 19.86
N ALA A 502 31.68 29.35 21.05
CA ALA A 502 31.43 30.76 21.38
C ALA A 502 32.74 31.53 21.33
N ASP A 503 33.12 31.98 20.13
CA ASP A 503 34.31 32.79 19.91
C ASP A 503 34.07 34.25 20.31
N VAL A 504 34.60 34.66 21.47
CA VAL A 504 34.68 36.09 21.82
C VAL A 504 35.84 36.73 21.07
N ASN A 505 35.56 37.22 19.86
CA ASN A 505 36.56 37.91 19.04
C ASN A 505 36.68 39.39 19.42
N TRP A 506 37.83 39.78 19.98
CA TRP A 506 38.21 41.18 20.20
C TRP A 506 38.62 41.81 18.87
N LYS A 507 37.64 42.31 18.10
CA LYS A 507 37.92 43.03 16.86
C LYS A 507 38.11 44.53 17.15
N ASN A 508 39.36 44.94 17.36
CA ASN A 508 39.79 46.34 17.41
C ASN A 508 39.52 47.01 16.06
N PHE A 509 38.44 47.79 15.95
CA PHE A 509 38.21 48.65 14.79
C PHE A 509 38.09 50.13 15.13
N LEU A 510 37.97 50.51 16.40
CA LEU A 510 37.95 51.91 16.85
C LEU A 510 38.66 52.00 18.20
N GLY A 511 39.43 53.08 18.40
CA GLY A 511 40.45 53.25 19.45
C GLY A 511 40.02 52.99 20.91
N LEU A 512 41.03 53.00 21.78
CA LEU A 512 41.12 52.46 23.14
C LEU A 512 40.03 52.86 24.17
N GLU A 513 39.10 53.75 23.83
CA GLU A 513 38.30 54.45 24.84
C GLU A 513 36.80 54.08 24.83
N TYR A 514 36.28 53.42 23.79
CA TYR A 514 34.90 52.92 23.76
C TYR A 514 34.80 51.65 22.90
N GLN A 515 34.82 50.46 23.52
CA GLN A 515 34.75 49.19 22.79
C GLN A 515 33.37 48.52 22.91
N PRO A 516 32.52 48.55 21.88
CA PRO A 516 31.42 47.59 21.77
C PRO A 516 32.01 46.21 21.47
N PHE A 517 31.83 45.25 22.39
CA PHE A 517 32.11 43.86 22.08
C PHE A 517 31.01 43.30 21.18
N LYS A 518 31.41 42.51 20.18
CA LYS A 518 30.48 41.66 19.43
C LYS A 518 30.72 40.23 19.87
N VAL A 519 29.72 39.62 20.49
CA VAL A 519 29.70 38.17 20.67
C VAL A 519 29.37 37.58 19.30
N PHE A 520 30.34 36.89 18.69
CA PHE A 520 30.08 36.06 17.53
C PHE A 520 29.93 34.63 18.02
N MET A 521 28.84 33.97 17.65
CA MET A 521 28.65 32.56 17.92
C MET A 521 28.71 31.86 16.58
N ASN A 522 29.75 31.06 16.38
CA ASN A 522 29.88 30.20 15.22
C ASN A 522 29.31 28.84 15.61
N MET A 523 28.07 28.59 15.20
CA MET A 523 27.48 27.27 15.35
C MET A 523 27.87 26.43 14.14
N GLU A 524 28.56 25.33 14.38
CA GLU A 524 28.94 24.39 13.33
C GLU A 524 28.36 23.02 13.66
N ASN A 525 27.74 22.37 12.68
CA ASN A 525 27.37 20.98 12.81
C ASN A 525 28.64 20.10 12.75
N LYS A 526 29.36 20.00 13.88
CA LYS A 526 30.60 19.20 13.99
C LYS A 526 30.37 17.71 13.76
N ALA A 527 29.15 17.22 14.02
CA ALA A 527 28.76 15.85 13.73
C ALA A 527 28.50 15.60 12.23
N ARG A 528 28.47 16.65 11.40
CA ARG A 528 28.19 16.59 9.95
C ARG A 528 26.90 15.83 9.63
N THR A 529 25.90 15.93 10.49
CA THR A 529 24.60 15.29 10.28
C THR A 529 23.83 15.99 9.16
N GLN A 530 22.90 15.27 8.52
CA GLN A 530 22.05 15.80 7.45
C GLN A 530 20.89 16.66 7.98
N ALA A 531 21.09 17.44 9.04
CA ALA A 531 20.02 18.23 9.67
C ALA A 531 19.45 19.26 8.67
N GLU A 532 18.17 19.09 8.30
CA GLU A 532 17.49 19.94 7.31
C GLU A 532 16.96 21.25 7.90
N ASN A 533 16.61 21.25 9.19
CA ASN A 533 16.13 22.41 9.93
C ASN A 533 16.89 22.56 11.26
N VAL A 534 17.35 23.77 11.56
CA VAL A 534 18.04 24.09 12.82
C VAL A 534 17.32 25.24 13.50
N VAL A 535 16.74 24.98 14.67
CA VAL A 535 16.15 26.03 15.53
C VAL A 535 17.19 26.46 16.55
N TYR A 536 17.56 27.75 16.50
CA TYR A 536 18.50 28.33 17.44
C TYR A 536 17.75 29.02 18.58
N THR A 537 17.88 28.52 19.80
CA THR A 537 17.44 29.24 21.00
C THR A 537 18.66 29.69 21.79
N GLN A 538 18.95 31.00 21.74
CA GLN A 538 20.02 31.59 22.53
C GLN A 538 19.46 32.05 23.88
N TYR A 539 19.89 31.40 24.97
CA TYR A 539 19.71 31.93 26.31
C TYR A 539 20.90 32.82 26.64
N ILE A 540 20.72 34.15 26.57
CA ILE A 540 21.70 35.09 27.11
C ILE A 540 21.42 35.20 28.62
N PRO A 541 22.34 34.79 29.50
CA PRO A 541 22.19 35.04 30.93
C PRO A 541 22.03 36.54 31.13
N LYS A 542 20.92 36.96 31.75
CA LYS A 542 20.71 38.37 32.15
C LYS A 542 21.78 38.82 33.17
N ASP A 543 22.46 37.85 33.77
CA ASP A 543 23.47 38.00 34.81
C ASP A 543 24.90 38.05 34.24
N VAL A 544 25.13 38.88 33.21
CA VAL A 544 26.47 39.48 33.07
C VAL A 544 26.58 40.49 34.22
N PRO A 545 27.47 40.28 35.21
CA PRO A 545 27.44 41.08 36.43
C PRO A 545 27.89 42.53 36.12
N TYR A 546 26.94 43.46 36.06
CA TYR A 546 27.18 44.88 36.25
C TYR A 546 27.39 45.12 37.75
N TYR A 547 28.58 45.54 38.19
CA TYR A 547 28.84 45.70 39.62
C TYR A 547 29.20 47.11 40.12
N TRP A 548 29.53 48.09 39.26
CA TRP A 548 29.71 49.47 39.71
C TRP A 548 29.86 50.45 38.51
N SER A 549 29.33 51.68 38.62
CA SER A 549 29.73 52.82 37.78
C SER A 549 30.58 53.79 38.59
N ASP A 550 31.82 54.03 38.19
CA ASP A 550 32.58 55.12 38.77
C ASP A 550 31.88 56.44 38.38
N ASN A 551 31.24 57.09 39.35
CA ASN A 551 30.47 58.32 39.13
C ASN A 551 31.33 59.52 38.72
N SER A 552 32.66 59.37 38.67
CA SER A 552 33.57 60.42 38.18
C SER A 552 33.94 60.29 36.70
N ILE A 553 33.82 59.10 36.08
CA ILE A 553 34.23 58.85 34.69
C ILE A 553 33.23 58.06 33.84
N ASN A 554 32.12 57.58 34.41
CA ASN A 554 30.97 57.01 33.69
C ASN A 554 31.29 55.81 32.75
N ILE A 555 32.30 54.99 33.08
CA ILE A 555 32.64 53.76 32.33
C ILE A 555 32.29 52.52 33.15
N PRO A 556 31.59 51.51 32.58
CA PRO A 556 31.28 50.25 33.27
C PRO A 556 32.45 49.25 33.26
N ILE A 557 32.68 48.58 34.41
CA ILE A 557 33.70 47.54 34.59
C ILE A 557 33.06 46.14 34.55
N LEU A 558 33.64 45.22 33.76
CA LEU A 558 33.17 43.83 33.59
C LEU A 558 34.06 42.83 34.36
N ARG A 559 33.44 41.80 34.97
CA ARG A 559 34.14 40.67 35.61
C ARG A 559 33.87 39.38 34.83
N THR A 560 34.91 38.63 34.48
CA THR A 560 34.76 37.27 33.91
C THR A 560 34.73 36.19 35.01
N PRO A 561 34.05 35.05 34.78
CA PRO A 561 34.06 33.92 35.70
C PRO A 561 35.45 33.28 35.71
N GLY A 562 36.15 33.30 36.86
CA GLY A 562 37.51 32.76 36.97
C GLY A 562 38.49 33.58 37.83
N GLY A 563 38.08 34.75 38.33
CA GLY A 563 38.71 35.34 39.52
C GLY A 563 40.15 35.86 39.36
N LYS A 564 40.50 36.53 38.25
CA LYS A 564 41.67 37.42 38.22
C LYS A 564 41.25 38.83 37.79
N PHE A 565 41.60 39.81 38.62
CA PHE A 565 41.53 41.22 38.26
C PHE A 565 42.58 41.49 37.18
N ALA A 566 42.16 41.85 35.97
CA ALA A 566 43.03 42.64 35.11
C ALA A 566 43.00 44.07 35.64
N MET A 567 44.02 44.46 36.40
CA MET A 567 44.30 45.87 36.67
C MET A 567 44.62 46.53 35.32
N VAL A 568 43.64 47.20 34.73
CA VAL A 568 43.89 48.10 33.61
C VAL A 568 44.16 49.47 34.22
N MET A 569 45.46 49.83 34.21
CA MET A 569 46.08 51.11 34.56
C MET A 569 46.38 51.38 36.05
N ARG A 570 47.64 51.16 36.48
CA ARG A 570 48.29 52.11 37.41
C ARG A 570 48.69 53.30 36.55
N GLY A 571 47.98 54.41 36.68
CA GLY A 571 48.43 55.71 36.17
C GLY A 571 48.86 56.56 37.35
N SER A 572 50.09 57.08 37.30
CA SER A 572 50.54 58.16 38.18
C SER A 572 49.91 59.49 37.74
N ASN A 573 49.66 60.39 38.70
CA ASN A 573 49.20 61.76 38.40
C ASN A 573 50.36 62.72 38.06
N ASP A 574 51.60 62.22 37.97
CA ASP A 574 52.76 63.00 37.51
C ASP A 574 52.85 62.97 35.98
N ALA A 575 52.54 64.11 35.35
CA ALA A 575 52.54 64.25 33.90
C ALA A 575 53.93 64.07 33.25
N ALA A 576 55.02 64.16 34.02
CA ALA A 576 56.38 64.04 33.48
C ALA A 576 56.90 62.59 33.49
N ASN A 577 56.35 61.70 34.32
CA ASN A 577 56.79 60.29 34.42
C ASN A 577 55.57 59.37 34.66
N PRO A 578 54.78 59.08 33.62
CA PRO A 578 53.54 58.30 33.75
C PRO A 578 53.77 56.78 33.96
N GLU A 579 55.01 56.31 33.87
CA GLU A 579 55.38 54.89 33.85
C GLU A 579 55.73 54.28 35.24
N LEU A 580 55.67 55.05 36.34
CA LEU A 580 55.96 54.57 37.71
C LEU A 580 54.71 54.23 38.53
#